data_AF-R7PR91-F1
#
_entry.id   AF-R7PR91-F1
#
_cell.length_a   1.000
_cell.length_b   1.000
_cell.length_c   1.000
_cell.angle_alpha   90.00
_cell.angle_beta   90.00
_cell.angle_gamma   90.00
#
_symmetry.space_group_name_H-M   'P 1'
#
loop_
_entity.id
_entity.type
_entity.pdbx_description
1 polymer ?
#
loop_
_entity_poly.entity_id
_entity_poly.type
_entity_poly.pdbx_seq_one_letter_code
_entity_poly.pdbx_strand_id
1 'polypeptide(L)'
;MGIHNYYNYIYSTVIAAYLGGISDITLSVGLNSYKEMLISEILLCLSFSPFVVLSLVMPNMVFSMVAGAIFSIINLFVYTSKYAPYIPWCSPYLISSNEIANYSCNTATSLAIILATFAIGLTISYIYFTKKDVCL
;
A
#
# COMPACT_ATOMS: atom_id res chain seq x y z
N MET A 1 -18.63 -9.55 24.34
CA MET A 1 -17.61 -9.81 23.30
C MET A 1 -16.26 -9.52 23.92
N GLY A 2 -15.72 -10.50 24.64
CA GLY A 2 -14.86 -10.26 25.80
C GLY A 2 -13.39 -10.08 25.46
N ILE A 3 -12.78 -9.18 26.22
CA ILE A 3 -11.36 -8.90 26.45
C ILE A 3 -10.44 -10.15 26.33
N HIS A 4 -10.93 -11.34 26.66
CA HIS A 4 -10.23 -12.64 26.55
C HIS A 4 -9.80 -13.02 25.11
N ASN A 5 -10.53 -12.57 24.07
CA ASN A 5 -10.13 -12.80 22.68
C ASN A 5 -8.96 -11.91 22.28
N TYR A 6 -8.90 -10.68 22.79
CA TYR A 6 -7.88 -9.71 22.45
C TYR A 6 -6.48 -10.17 22.91
N TYR A 7 -6.40 -10.75 24.10
CA TYR A 7 -5.17 -11.35 24.60
C TYR A 7 -4.68 -12.50 23.71
N ASN A 8 -5.56 -13.38 23.25
CA ASN A 8 -5.17 -14.47 22.34
C ASN A 8 -4.61 -13.97 21.01
N TYR A 9 -5.16 -12.88 20.46
CA TYR A 9 -4.58 -12.25 19.27
C TYR A 9 -3.18 -11.69 19.56
N ILE A 10 -2.99 -10.98 20.67
CA ILE A 10 -1.68 -10.44 21.05
C ILE A 10 -0.66 -11.57 21.25
N TYR A 11 -1.02 -12.65 21.96
CA TYR A 11 -0.14 -13.80 22.15
C TYR A 11 0.21 -14.50 20.84
N SER A 12 -0.75 -14.66 19.92
CA SER A 12 -0.50 -15.24 18.60
C SER A 12 0.51 -14.42 17.79
N THR A 13 0.36 -13.08 17.78
CA THR A 13 1.28 -12.19 17.06
C THR A 13 2.69 -12.20 17.68
N VAL A 14 2.80 -12.27 19.01
CA VAL A 14 4.09 -12.34 19.72
C VAL A 14 4.79 -13.69 19.47
N ILE A 15 4.04 -14.80 19.45
CA ILE A 15 4.57 -16.12 19.13
C ILE A 15 5.04 -16.18 17.66
N ALA A 16 4.28 -15.60 16.73
CA ALA A 16 4.68 -15.50 15.33
C ALA A 16 5.93 -14.62 15.14
N ALA A 17 6.05 -13.52 15.89
CA ALA A 17 7.23 -12.66 15.89
C ALA A 17 8.48 -13.38 16.43
N TYR A 18 8.33 -14.18 17.49
CA TYR A 18 9.40 -14.98 18.06
C TYR A 18 9.86 -16.10 17.09
N LEU A 19 8.91 -16.79 16.44
CA LEU A 19 9.20 -17.79 15.39
C LEU A 19 9.82 -17.16 14.13
N GLY A 20 9.52 -15.89 13.85
CA GLY A 20 10.13 -15.09 12.78
C GLY A 20 11.56 -14.64 13.06
N GLY A 21 12.17 -15.03 14.18
CA GLY A 21 13.57 -14.74 14.50
C GLY A 21 13.83 -13.35 15.11
N ILE A 22 12.77 -12.66 15.57
CA ILE A 22 12.90 -11.33 16.18
C ILE A 22 13.19 -11.52 17.68
N SER A 23 14.47 -11.43 18.07
CA SER A 23 14.93 -11.57 19.45
C SER A 23 14.64 -10.34 20.32
N ASP A 24 14.45 -9.17 19.71
CA ASP A 24 14.25 -7.88 20.39
C ASP A 24 12.83 -7.36 20.22
N ILE A 25 11.84 -8.04 20.81
CA ILE A 25 10.45 -7.54 20.91
C ILE A 25 10.40 -6.43 21.98
N THR A 26 11.08 -5.32 21.71
CA THR A 26 11.06 -4.12 22.56
C THR A 26 9.94 -3.21 22.10
N LEU A 27 9.25 -2.53 23.04
CA LEU A 27 8.20 -1.53 22.75
C LEU A 27 8.65 -0.50 21.69
N SER A 28 9.94 -0.16 21.67
CA SER A 28 10.54 0.76 20.70
C SER A 28 10.53 0.22 19.26
N VAL A 29 10.72 -1.09 19.05
CA VAL A 29 10.65 -1.70 17.72
C VAL A 29 9.21 -1.69 17.23
N GLY A 30 8.26 -2.04 18.10
CA GLY A 30 6.83 -1.99 17.79
C GLY A 30 6.34 -0.60 17.40
N LEU A 31 6.79 0.45 18.10
CA LEU A 31 6.45 1.85 17.76
C LEU A 31 7.04 2.29 16.42
N ASN A 32 8.28 1.90 16.10
CA ASN A 32 8.88 2.20 14.80
C ASN A 32 8.17 1.46 13.66
N SER A 33 7.91 0.16 13.80
CA SER A 33 7.17 -0.60 12.79
C SER A 33 5.75 -0.07 12.58
N TYR A 34 5.08 0.40 13.65
CA TYR A 34 3.77 1.06 13.53
C TYR A 34 3.84 2.37 12.74
N LYS A 35 4.87 3.19 12.98
CA LYS A 35 5.12 4.41 12.22
C LYS A 35 5.37 4.11 10.73
N GLU A 36 6.21 3.12 10.44
CA GLU A 36 6.51 2.70 9.07
C GLU A 36 5.25 2.18 8.36
N MET A 37 4.43 1.38 9.05
CA MET A 37 3.16 0.89 8.54
C MET A 37 2.20 2.04 8.20
N LEU A 38 2.02 3.02 9.09
CA LEU A 38 1.16 4.18 8.83
C LEU A 38 1.64 5.01 7.62
N ILE A 39 2.94 5.25 7.51
CA ILE A 39 3.51 5.98 6.37
C ILE A 39 3.27 5.19 5.08
N SER A 40 3.55 3.89 5.07
CA SER A 40 3.27 3.03 3.92
C SER A 40 1.81 3.07 3.51
N GLU A 41 0.89 2.92 4.45
CA GLU A 41 -0.54 2.90 4.15
C GLU A 41 -1.02 4.21 3.53
N ILE A 42 -0.55 5.36 4.03
CA ILE A 42 -0.91 6.67 3.45
C ILE A 42 -0.39 6.76 2.02
N LEU A 43 0.89 6.47 1.78
CA LEU A 43 1.47 6.54 0.43
C LEU A 43 0.82 5.52 -0.53
N LEU A 44 0.50 4.34 -0.02
CA LEU A 44 -0.17 3.30 -0.77
C LEU A 44 -1.60 3.73 -1.13
N CYS A 45 -2.33 4.35 -0.20
CA CYS A 45 -3.66 4.92 -0.46
C CYS A 45 -3.63 5.96 -1.59
N LEU A 46 -2.64 6.85 -1.62
CA LEU A 46 -2.44 7.79 -2.75
C LEU A 46 -2.25 7.04 -4.09
N SER A 47 -1.48 5.96 -4.06
CA SER A 47 -1.17 5.14 -5.23
C SER A 47 -2.38 4.31 -5.74
N PHE A 48 -3.40 4.11 -4.89
CA PHE A 48 -4.65 3.42 -5.22
C PHE A 48 -5.71 4.32 -5.89
N SER A 49 -5.49 5.63 -6.02
CA SER A 49 -6.40 6.54 -6.74
C SER A 49 -6.87 6.10 -8.15
N PRO A 50 -6.08 5.44 -9.03
CA PRO A 50 -6.60 4.94 -10.30
C PRO A 50 -7.71 3.88 -10.14
N PHE A 51 -7.81 3.21 -8.98
CA PHE A 51 -8.91 2.28 -8.72
C PHE A 51 -10.26 2.99 -8.55
N VAL A 52 -10.24 4.28 -8.19
CA VAL A 52 -11.45 5.10 -8.17
C VAL A 52 -12.04 5.16 -9.59
N VAL A 53 -11.21 5.34 -10.63
CA VAL A 53 -11.65 5.27 -12.03
C VAL A 53 -12.29 3.92 -12.34
N LEU A 54 -11.65 2.81 -11.93
CA LEU A 54 -12.19 1.47 -12.16
C LEU A 54 -13.56 1.29 -11.51
N SER A 55 -13.77 1.83 -10.31
CA SER A 55 -15.07 1.79 -9.63
C SER A 55 -16.14 2.67 -10.32
N LEU A 56 -15.75 3.76 -10.98
CA LEU A 56 -16.66 4.60 -11.77
C LEU A 56 -17.03 3.95 -13.12
N VAL A 57 -16.11 3.19 -13.72
CA VAL A 57 -16.36 2.46 -14.97
C VAL A 57 -17.22 1.22 -14.72
N MET A 58 -16.90 0.47 -13.67
CA MET A 58 -17.63 -0.72 -13.25
C MET A 58 -18.09 -0.54 -11.80
N PRO A 59 -19.36 -0.15 -11.56
CA PRO A 59 -19.88 0.12 -10.21
C PRO A 59 -19.96 -1.13 -9.32
N ASN A 60 -19.57 -2.31 -9.83
CA ASN A 60 -19.59 -3.55 -9.09
C ASN A 60 -18.33 -3.66 -8.21
N MET A 61 -18.50 -3.62 -6.89
CA MET A 61 -17.41 -3.68 -5.89
C MET A 61 -16.50 -4.91 -6.07
N VAL A 62 -17.04 -6.02 -6.55
CA VAL A 62 -16.30 -7.28 -6.76
C VAL A 62 -15.11 -7.08 -7.69
N PHE A 63 -15.24 -6.26 -8.74
CA PHE A 63 -14.16 -6.03 -9.69
C PHE A 63 -12.95 -5.34 -9.04
N SER A 64 -13.21 -4.34 -8.20
CA SER A 64 -12.16 -3.63 -7.46
C SER A 64 -11.43 -4.55 -6.48
N MET A 65 -12.16 -5.43 -5.79
CA MET A 65 -11.57 -6.41 -4.86
C MET A 65 -10.66 -7.42 -5.60
N VAL A 66 -11.13 -7.97 -6.72
CA VAL A 66 -10.35 -8.93 -7.51
C VAL A 66 -9.11 -8.25 -8.10
N ALA A 67 -9.25 -7.04 -8.63
CA ALA A 67 -8.11 -6.26 -9.10
C ALA A 67 -7.08 -6.06 -7.98
N GLY A 68 -7.51 -5.59 -6.80
CA GLY A 68 -6.63 -5.42 -5.64
C GLY A 68 -5.86 -6.70 -5.27
N ALA A 69 -6.53 -7.86 -5.27
CA ALA A 69 -5.89 -9.14 -4.98
C ALA A 69 -4.83 -9.53 -6.02
N ILE A 70 -5.15 -9.39 -7.32
CA ILE A 70 -4.19 -9.63 -8.41
C ILE A 70 -2.96 -8.76 -8.25
N PHE A 71 -3.17 -7.49 -7.91
CA PHE A 71 -2.08 -6.56 -7.76
C PHE A 71 -1.22 -6.79 -6.52
N SER A 72 -1.80 -7.25 -5.41
CA SER A 72 -1.02 -7.72 -4.26
C SER A 72 -0.10 -8.89 -4.63
N ILE A 73 -0.58 -9.83 -5.47
CA ILE A 73 0.23 -10.94 -5.97
C ILE A 73 1.35 -10.43 -6.88
N ILE A 74 1.04 -9.50 -7.80
CA ILE A 74 2.06 -8.88 -8.67
C ILE A 74 3.12 -8.17 -7.82
N ASN A 75 2.71 -7.43 -6.79
CA ASN A 75 3.64 -6.74 -5.90
C ASN A 75 4.61 -7.71 -5.22
N LEU A 76 4.13 -8.89 -4.80
CA LEU A 76 4.98 -9.93 -4.20
C LEU A 76 6.07 -10.41 -5.19
N PHE A 77 5.72 -10.62 -6.46
CA PHE A 77 6.67 -11.05 -7.48
C PHE A 77 7.67 -9.97 -7.87
N VAL A 78 7.25 -8.70 -7.87
CA VAL A 78 8.09 -7.60 -8.34
C VAL A 78 8.96 -7.00 -7.24
N TYR A 79 8.62 -7.22 -5.96
CA TYR A 79 9.33 -6.68 -4.81
C TYR A 79 10.83 -7.00 -4.78
N THR A 80 11.24 -8.18 -5.23
CA THR A 80 12.66 -8.58 -5.27
C THR A 80 13.42 -8.06 -6.51
N SER A 81 12.71 -7.44 -7.46
CA SER A 81 13.29 -6.99 -8.72
C SER A 81 13.90 -5.59 -8.62
N LYS A 82 14.85 -5.29 -9.52
CA LYS A 82 15.43 -3.94 -9.67
C LYS A 82 14.39 -2.85 -9.97
N TYR A 83 13.19 -3.23 -10.42
CA TYR A 83 12.12 -2.32 -10.79
C TYR A 83 11.16 -1.98 -9.65
N ALA A 84 11.28 -2.64 -8.49
CA ALA A 84 10.39 -2.45 -7.35
C ALA A 84 10.21 -0.97 -6.92
N PRO A 85 11.24 -0.10 -6.94
CA PRO A 85 11.08 1.31 -6.58
C PRO A 85 10.27 2.15 -7.59
N TYR A 86 10.11 1.68 -8.83
CA TYR A 86 9.38 2.39 -9.89
C TYR A 86 7.91 1.98 -9.97
N ILE A 87 7.52 0.90 -9.28
CA ILE A 87 6.12 0.51 -9.20
C ILE A 87 5.50 1.27 -8.03
N PRO A 88 4.46 2.10 -8.29
CA PRO A 88 3.91 3.00 -7.27
C PRO A 88 3.31 2.26 -6.06
N TRP A 89 3.15 0.95 -6.14
CA TRP A 89 2.44 0.12 -5.18
C TRP A 89 3.40 -0.73 -4.34
N CYS A 90 4.60 -0.98 -4.85
CA CYS A 90 5.72 -1.55 -4.09
C CYS A 90 6.55 -0.46 -3.42
N SER A 91 6.68 0.71 -4.06
CA SER A 91 7.47 1.82 -3.55
C SER A 91 7.06 2.35 -2.16
N PRO A 92 5.77 2.40 -1.76
CA PRO A 92 5.36 2.91 -0.44
C PRO A 92 5.97 2.11 0.72
N TYR A 93 6.13 0.79 0.54
CA TYR A 93 6.77 -0.07 1.52
C TYR A 93 8.28 0.14 1.57
N LEU A 94 8.93 0.24 0.41
CA LEU A 94 10.37 0.49 0.32
C LEU A 94 10.77 1.87 0.88
N ILE A 95 9.91 2.88 0.74
CA ILE A 95 10.12 4.22 1.30
C ILE A 95 10.05 4.20 2.83
N SER A 96 9.07 3.51 3.40
CA SER A 96 8.86 3.51 4.86
C SER A 96 9.90 2.69 5.61
N SER A 97 10.22 1.50 5.09
CA SER A 97 11.23 0.57 5.64
C SER A 97 12.67 1.04 5.42
N ASN A 98 12.87 2.18 4.75
CA ASN A 98 14.19 2.70 4.35
C ASN A 98 14.98 1.76 3.42
N GLU A 99 14.35 0.72 2.87
CA GLU A 99 15.01 -0.24 1.98
C GLU A 99 15.31 0.32 0.59
N ILE A 100 14.76 1.49 0.24
CA ILE A 100 15.13 2.21 -0.99
C ILE A 100 16.64 2.46 -1.10
N ALA A 101 17.34 2.63 0.02
CA ALA A 101 18.79 2.84 0.02
C ALA A 101 19.57 1.65 -0.59
N ASN A 102 18.98 0.45 -0.61
CA ASN A 102 19.55 -0.74 -1.25
C ASN A 102 19.38 -0.74 -2.77
N TYR A 103 18.59 0.19 -3.31
CA TYR A 103 18.37 0.37 -4.74
C TYR A 103 19.13 1.60 -5.22
N SER A 104 19.60 1.58 -6.48
CA SER A 104 20.25 2.75 -7.10
C SER A 104 19.29 3.93 -7.38
N CYS A 105 18.05 3.86 -6.89
CA CYS A 105 16.98 4.80 -7.15
C CYS A 105 16.86 5.78 -5.97
N ASN A 106 16.61 7.06 -6.25
CA ASN A 106 16.43 8.06 -5.20
C ASN A 106 15.01 7.98 -4.62
N THR A 107 14.84 8.20 -3.31
CA THR A 107 13.53 8.26 -2.66
C THR A 107 12.60 9.29 -3.31
N ALA A 108 13.18 10.41 -3.77
CA ALA A 108 12.44 11.46 -4.47
C ALA A 108 11.80 10.99 -5.79
N THR A 109 12.47 10.12 -6.55
CA THR A 109 11.94 9.60 -7.82
C THR A 109 10.76 8.66 -7.60
N SER A 110 10.82 7.79 -6.59
CA SER A 110 9.70 6.92 -6.23
C SER A 110 8.50 7.72 -5.71
N LEU A 111 8.73 8.76 -4.90
CA LEU A 111 7.68 9.69 -4.46
C LEU A 111 7.02 10.42 -5.63
N ALA A 112 7.81 10.88 -6.60
CA ALA A 112 7.28 11.55 -7.79
C ALA A 112 6.37 10.63 -8.60
N ILE A 113 6.69 9.33 -8.70
CA ILE A 113 5.85 8.35 -9.41
C ILE A 113 4.52 8.12 -8.69
N ILE A 114 4.54 8.03 -7.36
CA ILE A 114 3.32 7.93 -6.54
C ILE A 114 2.42 9.16 -6.77
N LEU A 115 2.99 10.37 -6.71
CA LEU A 115 2.26 11.61 -6.94
C LEU A 115 1.73 11.74 -8.37
N ALA A 116 2.51 11.31 -9.38
CA ALA A 116 2.07 11.30 -10.77
C ALA A 116 0.90 10.33 -10.97
N THR A 117 0.98 9.13 -10.39
CA THR A 117 -0.11 8.14 -10.40
C THR A 117 -1.37 8.70 -9.75
N PHE A 118 -1.20 9.40 -8.63
CA PHE A 118 -2.29 10.10 -7.94
C PHE A 118 -2.97 11.16 -8.79
N ALA A 119 -2.19 12.07 -9.36
CA ALA A 119 -2.70 13.14 -10.21
C ALA A 119 -3.44 12.59 -11.42
N ILE A 120 -2.86 11.60 -12.12
CA ILE A 120 -3.48 10.97 -13.30
C ILE A 120 -4.80 10.28 -12.92
N GLY A 121 -4.81 9.49 -11.84
CA GLY A 121 -6.00 8.80 -11.36
C GLY A 121 -7.14 9.78 -11.04
N LEU A 122 -6.83 10.89 -10.36
CA LEU A 122 -7.80 11.95 -10.06
C LEU A 122 -8.28 12.69 -11.30
N THR A 123 -7.38 13.10 -12.21
CA THR A 123 -7.76 13.82 -13.42
C THR A 123 -8.68 12.99 -14.31
N ILE A 124 -8.37 11.71 -14.51
CA ILE A 124 -9.22 10.81 -15.29
C ILE A 124 -10.57 10.60 -14.61
N SER A 125 -10.59 10.40 -13.28
CA SER A 125 -11.84 10.27 -12.52
C SER A 125 -12.72 11.50 -12.68
N TYR A 126 -12.14 12.70 -12.57
CA TYR A 126 -12.84 13.98 -12.72
C TYR A 126 -13.42 14.18 -14.13
N ILE A 127 -12.64 13.89 -15.18
CA ILE A 127 -13.10 13.97 -16.57
C ILE A 127 -14.22 12.96 -16.83
N TYR A 128 -14.09 11.74 -16.30
CA TYR A 128 -15.11 10.71 -16.48
C TYR A 128 -16.42 11.07 -15.78
N PHE A 129 -16.35 11.56 -14.54
CA PHE A 129 -17.51 12.02 -13.77
C PHE A 129 -18.26 13.15 -14.47
N THR A 130 -17.53 14.16 -14.97
CA THR A 130 -18.13 15.29 -15.69
C THR A 130 -18.78 14.91 -17.03
N LYS A 131 -18.31 13.85 -17.71
CA LYS A 131 -18.89 13.39 -18.97
C LYS A 131 -20.07 12.44 -18.83
N LYS A 132 -20.18 11.69 -17.73
CA LYS A 132 -21.25 10.70 -17.53
C LYS A 132 -22.41 11.21 -16.69
N ASP A 133 -22.16 12.05 -15.69
CA ASP A 133 -23.18 12.47 -14.72
C ASP A 133 -23.73 13.88 -14.95
N VAL A 134 -23.20 14.64 -15.93
CA VAL A 134 -23.77 15.93 -16.35
C VAL A 134 -24.36 15.79 -17.75
N CYS A 135 -25.64 15.44 -17.82
CA CYS A 135 -26.46 15.73 -18.99
C CYS A 135 -26.68 17.25 -19.04
N LEU A 136 -25.98 17.95 -19.93
CA LEU A 136 -26.42 19.28 -20.41
C LEU A 136 -27.36 19.07 -21.60
#